data_AF-A0A932D2Z1-F1
#
_entry.id   AF-A0A932D2Z1-F1
#
_cell.length_a   1.000
_cell.length_b   1.000
_cell.length_c   1.000
_cell.angle_alpha   90.00
_cell.angle_beta   90.00
_cell.angle_gamma   90.00
#
_symmetry.space_group_name_H-M   'P 1'
#
loop_
_entity.id
_entity.type
_entity.pdbx_description
1 polymer ?
#
loop_
_entity_poly.entity_id
_entity_poly.type
_entity_poly.pdbx_seq_one_letter_code
_entity_poly.pdbx_strand_id
1 'polypeptide(L)'
;MAKVLGFLALWSLIGCVATDNTIDIVHDPCEPLVLDPAPDATLPERESISAAMELWRAKAEARLTLDEVPGAMRLPIRFESAALAFYGLYDDEEGIVFVNRELEDSEERAVTITHEIGHSFGLVHVDRSERSSVMNPANLDVLPTPEDIEALSAIWGPCEAE
;
A
#
# COMPACT_ATOMS: atom_id res chain seq x y z
N MET A 1 -38.73 -32.84 -48.04
CA MET A 1 -37.45 -32.39 -47.47
C MET A 1 -37.73 -31.21 -46.55
N ALA A 2 -37.68 -31.42 -45.24
CA ALA A 2 -37.77 -30.35 -44.25
C ALA A 2 -36.65 -30.55 -43.24
N LYS A 3 -35.65 -29.66 -43.28
CA LYS A 3 -34.61 -29.53 -42.26
C LYS A 3 -35.17 -28.66 -41.14
N VAL A 4 -35.20 -29.16 -39.91
CA VAL A 4 -35.41 -28.33 -38.73
C VAL A 4 -34.07 -28.23 -38.00
N LEU A 5 -33.59 -27.00 -37.91
CA LEU A 5 -32.36 -26.55 -37.27
C LEU A 5 -32.37 -26.88 -35.77
N GLY A 6 -31.25 -27.43 -35.29
CA GLY A 6 -30.95 -27.54 -33.86
C GLY A 6 -30.57 -26.18 -33.28
N PHE A 7 -31.20 -25.82 -32.16
CA PHE A 7 -30.78 -24.72 -31.29
C PHE A 7 -29.86 -25.30 -30.21
N LEU A 8 -28.56 -25.03 -30.33
CA LEU A 8 -27.61 -25.17 -29.22
C LEU A 8 -27.75 -23.92 -28.35
N ALA A 9 -28.42 -24.07 -27.20
CA ALA A 9 -28.45 -23.04 -26.16
C ALA A 9 -27.10 -23.06 -25.43
N LEU A 10 -26.21 -22.13 -25.81
CA LEU A 10 -24.97 -21.86 -25.10
C LEU A 10 -25.32 -21.01 -23.86
N TRP A 11 -25.43 -21.64 -22.69
CA TRP A 11 -25.56 -20.95 -21.42
C TRP A 11 -24.19 -20.38 -21.03
N SER A 12 -23.98 -19.10 -21.34
CA SER A 12 -22.87 -18.33 -20.79
C SER A 12 -23.06 -18.17 -19.29
N LEU A 13 -22.28 -18.93 -18.52
CA LEU A 13 -22.07 -18.69 -17.09
C LEU A 13 -21.31 -17.37 -16.95
N ILE A 14 -22.06 -16.29 -16.70
CA ILE A 14 -21.50 -15.02 -16.23
C ILE A 14 -21.07 -15.28 -14.78
N GLY A 15 -19.81 -15.67 -14.61
CA GLY A 15 -19.19 -15.70 -13.29
C GLY A 15 -18.97 -14.26 -12.83
N CYS A 16 -19.75 -13.81 -11.85
CA CYS A 16 -19.39 -12.65 -11.06
C CYS A 16 -18.11 -13.00 -10.31
N VAL A 17 -16.96 -12.50 -10.77
CA VAL A 17 -15.77 -12.45 -9.94
C VAL A 17 -16.05 -11.41 -8.87
N ALA A 18 -16.21 -11.83 -7.61
CA ALA A 18 -16.29 -10.91 -6.50
C ALA A 18 -14.94 -10.18 -6.44
N THR A 19 -14.96 -8.86 -6.55
CA THR A 19 -13.78 -8.03 -6.31
C THR A 19 -13.42 -8.20 -4.83
N ASP A 20 -12.17 -8.59 -4.56
CA ASP A 20 -11.64 -8.55 -3.21
C ASP A 20 -11.55 -7.09 -2.78
N ASN A 21 -12.26 -6.74 -1.71
CA ASN A 21 -12.24 -5.39 -1.14
C ASN A 21 -11.70 -5.40 0.29
N THR A 22 -11.12 -6.53 0.70
CA THR A 22 -10.51 -6.72 2.01
C THR A 22 -9.02 -6.80 1.86
N ILE A 23 -8.27 -6.11 2.73
CA ILE A 23 -6.82 -6.22 2.79
C ILE A 23 -6.52 -7.39 3.72
N ASP A 24 -5.92 -8.45 3.19
CA ASP A 24 -5.76 -9.72 3.90
C ASP A 24 -4.71 -9.65 5.02
N ILE A 25 -3.55 -9.07 4.74
CA ILE A 25 -2.49 -8.83 5.72
C ILE A 25 -2.48 -7.35 6.10
N VAL A 26 -2.65 -7.07 7.38
CA VAL A 26 -2.57 -5.71 7.93
C VAL A 26 -1.70 -5.67 9.17
N HIS A 27 -1.09 -4.52 9.43
CA HIS A 27 -0.19 -4.26 10.53
C HIS A 27 -0.76 -3.14 11.39
N ASP A 28 -0.78 -3.36 12.70
CA ASP A 28 -1.14 -2.32 13.66
C ASP A 28 -0.02 -1.25 13.65
N PRO A 29 -0.31 0.02 13.28
CA PRO A 29 0.68 1.07 13.28
C PRO A 29 1.22 1.37 14.68
N CYS A 30 0.51 0.99 15.74
CA CYS A 30 0.88 1.22 17.13
C CYS A 30 1.78 0.12 17.72
N GLU A 31 2.00 -0.97 16.99
CA GLU A 31 2.98 -2.01 17.36
C GLU A 31 4.30 -1.82 16.58
N PRO A 32 5.46 -2.20 17.15
CA PRO A 32 6.72 -2.10 16.45
C PRO A 32 6.70 -2.87 15.11
N LEU A 33 6.95 -2.15 14.01
CA LEU A 33 7.04 -2.72 12.67
C LEU A 33 8.38 -2.35 12.04
N VAL A 34 9.17 -3.37 11.70
CA VAL A 34 10.49 -3.19 11.08
C VAL A 34 10.31 -3.11 9.57
N LEU A 35 10.62 -1.97 8.97
CA LEU A 35 10.73 -1.87 7.52
C LEU A 35 11.97 -2.66 7.08
N ASP A 36 11.81 -3.57 6.13
CA ASP A 36 12.85 -4.48 5.65
C ASP A 36 13.21 -4.17 4.19
N PRO A 37 14.07 -3.15 3.93
CA PRO A 37 14.50 -2.81 2.57
C PRO A 37 15.20 -3.99 1.90
N ALA A 38 15.00 -4.13 0.60
CA ALA A 38 15.73 -5.09 -0.22
C ALA A 38 17.25 -4.99 0.02
N PRO A 39 17.99 -6.10 0.06
CA PRO A 39 19.44 -6.08 0.27
C PRO A 39 20.19 -5.24 -0.78
N ASP A 40 19.68 -5.17 -2.00
CA ASP A 40 20.22 -4.42 -3.13
C ASP A 40 19.70 -2.97 -3.23
N ALA A 41 18.85 -2.53 -2.29
CA ALA A 41 18.34 -1.15 -2.28
C ALA A 41 19.51 -0.15 -2.21
N THR A 42 19.52 0.77 -3.17
CA THR A 42 20.45 1.88 -3.32
C THR A 42 20.31 2.90 -2.17
N LEU A 43 21.28 3.79 -2.03
CA LEU A 43 21.22 4.84 -1.00
C LEU A 43 19.97 5.74 -1.14
N PRO A 44 19.64 6.28 -2.34
CA PRO A 44 18.43 7.09 -2.50
C PRO A 44 17.13 6.34 -2.20
N GLU A 45 17.06 5.04 -2.52
CA GLU A 45 15.92 4.18 -2.18
C GLU A 45 15.76 4.03 -0.66
N ARG A 46 16.87 3.80 0.07
CA ARG A 46 16.85 3.72 1.55
C ARG A 46 16.50 5.04 2.22
N GLU A 47 16.97 6.15 1.67
CA GLU A 47 16.60 7.50 2.12
C GLU A 47 15.10 7.75 1.92
N SER A 48 14.52 7.29 0.81
CA SER A 48 13.07 7.39 0.54
C SER A 48 12.24 6.57 1.52
N ILE A 49 12.70 5.36 1.89
CA ILE A 49 12.07 4.53 2.94
C ILE A 49 12.12 5.26 4.28
N SER A 50 13.28 5.85 4.61
CA SER A 50 13.45 6.59 5.88
C SER A 50 12.52 7.81 5.93
N ALA A 51 12.36 8.53 4.81
CA ALA A 51 11.43 9.65 4.72
C ALA A 51 9.96 9.21 4.89
N ALA A 52 9.55 8.11 4.24
CA ALA A 52 8.20 7.56 4.40
C ALA A 52 7.91 7.12 5.84
N MET A 53 8.88 6.47 6.49
CA MET A 53 8.82 6.11 7.90
C MET A 53 8.58 7.33 8.79
N GLU A 54 9.36 8.41 8.59
CA GLU A 54 9.22 9.64 9.37
C GLU A 54 7.87 10.33 9.14
N LEU A 55 7.28 10.25 7.94
CA LEU A 55 5.95 10.79 7.67
C LEU A 55 4.88 10.13 8.54
N TRP A 56 4.85 8.80 8.60
CA TRP A 56 3.89 8.07 9.45
C TRP A 56 4.17 8.25 10.94
N ARG A 57 5.44 8.23 11.37
CA ARG A 57 5.84 8.50 12.76
C ARG A 57 5.41 9.89 13.22
N ALA A 58 5.64 10.91 12.40
CA ALA A 58 5.34 12.30 12.77
C ALA A 58 3.85 12.63 12.75
N LYS A 59 3.05 11.94 11.93
CA LYS A 59 1.63 12.24 11.73
C LYS A 59 0.68 11.34 12.50
N ALA A 60 1.03 10.06 12.66
CA ALA A 60 0.19 9.04 13.26
C ALA A 60 0.82 8.35 14.47
N GLU A 61 2.02 8.77 14.88
CA GLU A 61 2.78 8.14 15.96
C GLU A 61 3.07 6.65 15.71
N ALA A 62 3.09 6.25 14.43
CA ALA A 62 3.32 4.85 14.04
C ALA A 62 4.70 4.36 14.52
N ARG A 63 4.80 3.14 15.02
CA ARG A 63 6.04 2.57 15.59
C ARG A 63 6.91 1.87 14.53
N LEU A 64 7.16 2.59 13.42
CA LEU A 64 8.02 2.13 12.34
C LEU A 64 9.51 2.29 12.68
N THR A 65 10.34 1.32 12.29
CA THR A 65 11.80 1.38 12.46
C THR A 65 12.54 0.66 11.34
N LEU A 66 13.82 1.00 11.12
CA LEU A 66 14.75 0.23 10.30
C LEU A 66 15.66 -0.69 11.15
N ASP A 67 15.69 -0.48 12.46
CA ASP A 67 16.51 -1.26 13.38
C ASP A 67 15.82 -2.59 13.69
N GLU A 68 16.64 -3.61 13.98
CA GLU A 68 16.11 -4.90 14.43
C GLU A 68 15.44 -4.76 15.80
N VAL A 69 14.18 -5.19 15.88
CA VAL A 69 13.43 -5.32 17.13
C VAL A 69 13.05 -6.79 17.31
N PRO A 70 13.54 -7.48 18.36
CA PRO A 70 13.23 -8.88 18.59
C PRO A 70 11.73 -9.14 18.70
N GLY A 71 11.21 -10.02 17.84
CA GLY A 71 9.79 -10.41 17.83
C GLY A 71 8.85 -9.44 17.11
N ALA A 72 9.34 -8.29 16.63
CA ALA A 72 8.55 -7.39 15.80
C ALA A 72 8.29 -8.00 14.42
N MET A 73 7.13 -7.65 13.84
CA MET A 73 6.83 -7.97 12.45
C MET A 73 7.77 -7.20 11.52
N ARG A 74 7.94 -7.72 10.30
CA ARG A 74 8.72 -7.07 9.25
C ARG A 74 7.82 -6.77 8.07
N LEU A 75 7.97 -5.59 7.48
CA LEU A 75 7.35 -5.22 6.22
C LEU A 75 8.43 -5.19 5.12
N PRO A 76 8.53 -6.23 4.29
CA PRO A 76 9.41 -6.26 3.12
C PRO A 76 9.13 -5.07 2.19
N ILE A 77 10.18 -4.33 1.83
CA ILE A 77 10.13 -3.31 0.77
C ILE A 77 11.06 -3.75 -0.35
N ARG A 78 10.52 -3.90 -1.56
CA ARG A 78 11.21 -4.39 -2.76
C ARG A 78 11.17 -3.33 -3.85
N PHE A 79 12.25 -3.22 -4.61
CA PHE A 79 12.37 -2.28 -5.72
C PHE A 79 12.49 -3.07 -7.02
N GLU A 80 11.49 -2.93 -7.88
CA GLU A 80 11.40 -3.69 -9.14
C GLU A 80 11.19 -2.74 -10.30
N SER A 81 11.75 -3.05 -11.48
CA SER A 81 11.48 -2.25 -12.68
C SER A 81 10.08 -2.59 -13.22
N ALA A 82 9.24 -1.57 -13.39
CA ALA A 82 7.91 -1.69 -13.97
C ALA A 82 7.62 -0.52 -14.92
N ALA A 83 6.55 -0.63 -15.73
CA ALA A 83 6.09 0.52 -16.50
C ALA A 83 5.65 1.66 -15.56
N LEU A 84 5.90 2.91 -15.92
CA LEU A 84 5.55 4.11 -15.12
C LEU A 84 4.05 4.33 -14.91
N ALA A 85 3.19 3.40 -15.32
CA ALA A 85 1.80 3.34 -14.91
C ALA A 85 1.60 2.68 -13.53
N PHE A 86 2.65 2.04 -13.00
CA PHE A 86 2.67 1.37 -11.71
C PHE A 86 3.79 2.00 -10.88
N TYR A 87 3.45 2.75 -9.83
CA TYR A 87 4.43 3.39 -8.95
C TYR A 87 4.79 2.52 -7.76
N GLY A 88 3.78 1.92 -7.13
CA GLY A 88 3.92 0.98 -6.04
C GLY A 88 2.77 -0.02 -6.03
N LEU A 89 2.92 -1.02 -5.18
CA LEU A 89 1.88 -2.00 -4.86
C LEU A 89 2.17 -2.57 -3.47
N TYR A 90 1.21 -2.51 -2.57
CA TYR A 90 1.13 -3.43 -1.45
C TYR A 90 0.43 -4.71 -1.89
N ASP A 91 1.20 -5.80 -1.96
CA ASP A 91 0.68 -7.16 -2.13
C ASP A 91 0.20 -7.63 -0.76
N ASP A 92 -1.11 -7.66 -0.57
CA ASP A 92 -1.74 -7.98 0.71
C ASP A 92 -1.90 -9.48 0.95
N GLU A 93 -1.66 -10.31 -0.06
CA GLU A 93 -1.58 -11.76 0.10
C GLU A 93 -0.21 -12.21 0.65
N GLU A 94 0.88 -11.54 0.26
CA GLU A 94 2.23 -11.82 0.75
C GLU A 94 2.72 -10.84 1.83
N GLY A 95 2.05 -9.69 1.97
CA GLY A 95 2.42 -8.63 2.89
C GLY A 95 3.70 -7.89 2.48
N ILE A 96 3.87 -7.62 1.18
CA ILE A 96 5.09 -7.03 0.60
C ILE A 96 4.76 -5.70 -0.06
N VAL A 97 5.61 -4.68 0.18
CA VAL A 97 5.58 -3.43 -0.58
C VAL A 97 6.53 -3.54 -1.77
N PHE A 98 6.01 -3.41 -2.98
CA PHE A 98 6.78 -3.23 -4.20
C PHE A 98 6.78 -1.75 -4.59
N VAL A 99 7.94 -1.24 -4.99
CA VAL A 99 8.14 0.14 -5.44
C VAL A 99 8.82 0.11 -6.80
N ASN A 100 8.33 0.91 -7.74
CA ASN A 100 8.91 0.98 -9.07
C ASN A 100 10.29 1.65 -9.03
N ARG A 101 11.32 0.91 -9.44
CA ARG A 101 12.71 1.38 -9.50
C ARG A 101 12.92 2.50 -10.53
N GLU A 102 12.04 2.62 -11.51
CA GLU A 102 12.08 3.69 -12.52
C GLU A 102 11.60 5.05 -11.97
N LEU A 103 11.11 5.12 -10.73
CA LEU A 103 10.72 6.37 -10.07
C LEU A 103 11.95 7.11 -9.54
N GLU A 104 12.58 7.93 -10.39
CA GLU A 104 13.88 8.56 -10.10
C GLU A 104 13.83 9.64 -9.02
N ASP A 105 12.72 10.38 -8.91
CA ASP A 105 12.54 11.41 -7.90
C ASP A 105 12.35 10.80 -6.50
N SER A 106 13.20 11.20 -5.55
CA SER A 106 13.20 10.65 -4.20
C SER A 106 11.99 11.07 -3.37
N GLU A 107 11.43 12.26 -3.63
CA GLU A 107 10.24 12.75 -2.92
C GLU A 107 9.02 11.97 -3.39
N GLU A 108 8.84 11.83 -4.71
CA GLU A 108 7.77 11.03 -5.30
C GLU A 108 7.84 9.57 -4.83
N ARG A 109 9.05 9.01 -4.74
CA ARG A 109 9.28 7.65 -4.21
C ARG A 109 8.94 7.53 -2.73
N ALA A 110 9.28 8.51 -1.91
CA ALA A 110 8.90 8.54 -0.51
C ALA A 110 7.37 8.62 -0.34
N VAL A 111 6.67 9.41 -1.16
CA VAL A 111 5.20 9.49 -1.15
C VAL A 111 4.59 8.15 -1.56
N THR A 112 5.12 7.52 -2.60
CA THR A 112 4.68 6.18 -3.03
C THR A 112 4.86 5.15 -1.92
N ILE A 113 6.04 5.09 -1.27
CA ILE A 113 6.26 4.17 -0.14
C ILE A 113 5.30 4.47 1.02
N THR A 114 5.03 5.76 1.30
CA THR A 114 4.09 6.17 2.34
C THR A 114 2.67 5.67 2.04
N HIS A 115 2.24 5.75 0.78
CA HIS A 115 0.97 5.24 0.29
C HIS A 115 0.85 3.72 0.51
N GLU A 116 1.84 2.95 0.05
CA GLU A 116 1.81 1.49 0.19
C GLU A 116 1.89 1.03 1.66
N ILE A 117 2.64 1.74 2.51
CA ILE A 117 2.60 1.49 3.97
C ILE A 117 1.20 1.77 4.53
N GLY A 118 0.49 2.79 4.02
CA GLY A 118 -0.90 3.06 4.38
C GLY A 118 -1.82 1.86 4.08
N HIS A 119 -1.65 1.21 2.94
CA HIS A 119 -2.34 -0.04 2.63
C HIS A 119 -1.98 -1.16 3.62
N SER A 120 -0.71 -1.28 4.00
CA SER A 120 -0.30 -2.25 5.02
C SER A 120 -0.89 -1.96 6.41
N PHE A 121 -1.37 -0.75 6.66
CA PHE A 121 -2.15 -0.39 7.85
C PHE A 121 -3.68 -0.52 7.65
N GLY A 122 -4.13 -1.09 6.54
CA GLY A 122 -5.55 -1.28 6.24
C GLY A 122 -6.27 -0.07 5.65
N LEU A 123 -5.55 1.01 5.30
CA LEU A 123 -6.17 2.11 4.55
C LEU A 123 -6.45 1.68 3.12
N VAL A 124 -7.58 2.14 2.58
CA VAL A 124 -7.98 1.89 1.19
C VAL A 124 -7.87 3.17 0.36
N HIS A 125 -7.92 3.01 -0.95
CA HIS A 125 -7.93 4.16 -1.86
C HIS A 125 -9.10 5.11 -1.57
N VAL A 126 -8.82 6.41 -1.69
CA VAL A 126 -9.81 7.48 -1.59
C VAL A 126 -9.91 8.18 -2.95
N ASP A 127 -11.12 8.36 -3.47
CA ASP A 127 -11.31 9.03 -4.74
C ASP A 127 -10.83 10.49 -4.66
N ARG A 128 -10.06 10.93 -5.66
CA ARG A 128 -9.50 12.29 -5.72
C ARG A 128 -10.58 13.37 -5.73
N SER A 129 -11.79 13.05 -6.17
CA SER A 129 -12.93 13.97 -6.15
C SER A 129 -13.59 14.11 -4.78
N GLU A 130 -13.35 13.18 -3.86
CA GLU A 130 -13.85 13.26 -2.48
C GLU A 130 -12.96 14.14 -1.62
N ARG A 131 -11.65 13.88 -1.62
CA ARG A 131 -10.65 14.69 -0.90
C ARG A 131 -9.22 14.40 -1.38
N SER A 132 -8.33 15.34 -1.06
CA SER A 132 -6.88 15.09 -1.10
C SER A 132 -6.51 14.10 0.00
N SER A 133 -5.71 13.10 -0.34
CA SER A 133 -5.30 12.02 0.56
C SER A 133 -3.98 11.43 0.08
N VAL A 134 -3.14 10.96 1.01
CA VAL A 134 -2.00 10.12 0.63
C VAL A 134 -2.47 8.86 -0.11
N MET A 135 -3.67 8.37 0.19
CA MET A 135 -4.33 7.21 -0.41
C MET A 135 -5.08 7.52 -1.71
N ASN A 136 -4.85 8.68 -2.34
CA ASN A 136 -5.38 8.90 -3.69
C ASN A 136 -4.66 7.96 -4.70
N PRO A 137 -5.36 7.32 -5.65
CA PRO A 137 -4.71 6.47 -6.65
C PRO A 137 -3.65 7.24 -7.45
N ALA A 138 -2.49 6.61 -7.67
CA ALA A 138 -1.36 7.18 -8.40
C ALA A 138 -0.85 8.52 -7.81
N ASN A 139 -0.92 8.68 -6.49
CA ASN A 139 -0.45 9.86 -5.78
C ASN A 139 1.09 9.90 -5.73
N LEU A 140 1.67 11.06 -6.02
CA LEU A 140 3.12 11.29 -5.96
C LEU A 140 3.51 12.52 -5.13
N ASP A 141 2.54 13.35 -4.73
CA ASP A 141 2.80 14.68 -4.15
C ASP A 141 1.98 14.98 -2.88
N VAL A 142 0.92 14.24 -2.60
CA VAL A 142 0.11 14.42 -1.39
C VAL A 142 0.71 13.61 -0.23
N LEU A 143 1.10 14.31 0.84
CA LEU A 143 1.53 13.71 2.10
C LEU A 143 0.33 13.27 2.96
N PRO A 144 0.52 12.43 4.00
CA PRO A 144 -0.56 12.09 4.93
C PRO A 144 -1.28 13.32 5.47
N THR A 145 -2.59 13.38 5.24
CA THR A 145 -3.49 14.45 5.66
C THR A 145 -4.09 14.15 7.04
N PRO A 146 -4.60 15.15 7.78
CA PRO A 146 -5.31 14.90 9.03
C PRO A 146 -6.46 13.89 8.89
N GLU A 147 -7.18 13.91 7.77
CA GLU A 147 -8.25 12.97 7.46
C GLU A 147 -7.75 11.54 7.22
N ASP A 148 -6.52 11.36 6.73
CA ASP A 148 -5.88 10.03 6.65
C ASP A 148 -5.55 9.49 8.05
N ILE A 149 -5.13 10.37 8.96
CA ILE A 149 -4.84 10.00 10.36
C ILE A 149 -6.13 9.66 11.11
N GLU A 150 -7.20 10.40 10.88
CA GLU A 150 -8.52 10.08 11.42
C GLU A 150 -9.03 8.73 10.90
N ALA A 151 -8.88 8.47 9.60
CA ALA A 151 -9.23 7.17 9.01
C ALA A 151 -8.43 6.03 9.64
N LEU A 152 -7.12 6.22 9.84
CA LEU A 152 -6.27 5.22 10.50
C LEU A 152 -6.69 4.99 11.96
N SER A 153 -6.96 6.06 12.69
CA SER A 153 -7.43 6.01 14.08
C SER A 153 -8.81 5.36 14.20
N ALA A 154 -9.65 5.45 13.16
CA ALA A 154 -10.95 4.77 13.13
C ALA A 154 -10.80 3.24 12.99
N ILE A 155 -9.69 2.76 12.40
CA ILE A 155 -9.38 1.34 12.26
C ILE A 155 -8.75 0.79 13.54
N TRP A 156 -7.69 1.45 14.03
CA TRP A 156 -6.83 0.92 15.10
C TRP A 156 -7.04 1.55 16.48
N GLY A 157 -7.72 2.70 16.54
CA GLY A 157 -7.66 3.59 17.70
C GLY A 157 -6.39 4.46 17.68
N PRO A 158 -6.25 5.38 18.65
CA PRO A 158 -5.02 6.15 18.82
C PRO A 158 -3.90 5.27 19.38
N CYS A 159 -2.66 5.50 18.94
CA CYS A 159 -1.52 4.89 19.61
C CYS A 159 -1.38 5.47 21.01
N GLU A 160 -1.42 4.61 22.03
CA GLU A 160 -1.21 5.06 23.40
C GLU A 160 0.27 5.44 23.61
N ALA A 161 0.48 6.63 24.19
CA ALA A 161 1.79 7.02 24.67
C ALA A 161 2.10 6.21 25.94
N GLU A 162 3.11 5.36 25.87
CA GLU A 162 3.70 4.70 27.06
C GLU A 162 4.47 5.68 27.95
#